data_AF-A0A959IB24-F1
#
_entry.id   AF-A0A959IB24-F1
#
_cell.length_a   1.000
_cell.length_b   1.000
_cell.length_c   1.000
_cell.angle_alpha   90.00
_cell.angle_beta   90.00
_cell.angle_gamma   90.00
#
_symmetry.space_group_name_H-M   'P 1'
#
loop_
_entity.id
_entity.type
_entity.pdbx_description
1 polymer ?
#
loop_
_entity_poly.entity_id
_entity_poly.type
_entity_poly.pdbx_seq_one_letter_code
_entity_poly.pdbx_strand_id
1 'polypeptide(L)'
;MNVISLPENGRCKRPFGHIGLIVCLLLFFFSSCNSSSGEQQDDCPYDPPTAVFPEGNPQVAEHQFRLDGQVGSEQVVFANGIELELIQSGCTDVRQEFRFRFPKPDTDLGPEEWLDLTVAQFNYMGSI
;
A
#
# COMPACT_ATOMS: atom_id res chain seq x y z
N MET A 1 -15.58 -35.08 19.35
CA MET A 1 -16.38 -35.70 18.27
C MET A 1 -17.82 -35.75 18.71
N ASN A 2 -18.68 -34.92 18.13
CA ASN A 2 -20.11 -35.16 18.18
C ASN A 2 -20.75 -34.56 16.93
N VAL A 3 -21.25 -35.47 16.10
CA VAL A 3 -21.93 -35.21 14.84
C VAL A 3 -23.40 -34.97 15.20
N ILE A 4 -23.94 -33.81 14.85
CA ILE A 4 -25.39 -33.58 14.89
C ILE A 4 -25.88 -33.68 13.45
N SER A 5 -26.57 -34.79 13.19
CA SER A 5 -27.25 -35.11 11.95
C SER A 5 -28.43 -34.17 11.72
N LEU A 6 -28.56 -33.65 10.50
CA LEU A 6 -29.73 -32.93 10.02
C LEU A 6 -30.86 -33.91 9.70
N PRO A 7 -32.13 -33.63 10.06
CA PRO A 7 -33.25 -34.27 9.40
C PRO A 7 -33.62 -33.51 8.11
N GLU A 8 -33.68 -34.28 7.03
CA GLU A 8 -34.32 -33.96 5.76
C GLU A 8 -35.82 -33.65 5.94
N ASN A 9 -36.35 -32.94 4.92
CA ASN A 9 -37.77 -32.83 4.58
C ASN A 9 -38.60 -31.74 5.29
N GLY A 10 -38.48 -30.53 4.74
CA GLY A 10 -39.52 -30.00 3.87
C GLY A 10 -40.96 -30.04 4.38
N ARG A 11 -41.35 -28.99 5.13
CA ARG A 11 -42.54 -28.14 4.89
C ARG A 11 -42.74 -27.19 6.07
N CYS A 12 -42.47 -25.90 5.87
CA CYS A 12 -42.96 -24.85 6.76
C CYS A 12 -44.49 -24.79 6.68
N LYS A 13 -45.15 -25.37 7.67
CA LYS A 13 -46.59 -25.22 7.91
C LYS A 13 -46.81 -23.83 8.49
N ARG A 14 -47.51 -22.96 7.75
CA ARG A 14 -47.94 -21.65 8.22
C ARG A 14 -48.95 -21.83 9.37
N PRO A 15 -48.89 -21.00 10.41
CA PRO A 15 -50.11 -20.44 10.95
C PRO A 15 -50.11 -18.92 10.84
N PHE A 16 -51.29 -18.44 10.45
CA PHE A 16 -51.85 -17.12 10.65
C PHE A 16 -51.13 -16.23 11.68
N GLY A 17 -50.80 -15.00 11.26
CA GLY A 17 -50.44 -13.91 12.16
C GLY A 17 -49.63 -12.85 11.44
N HIS A 18 -50.29 -11.75 11.04
CA HIS A 18 -49.73 -10.59 10.32
C HIS A 18 -48.50 -9.91 10.97
N ILE A 19 -48.08 -10.37 12.14
CA ILE A 19 -46.95 -9.84 12.91
C ILE A 19 -45.61 -10.46 12.46
N GLY A 20 -45.63 -11.65 11.84
CA GLY A 20 -44.41 -12.33 11.38
C GLY A 20 -43.79 -11.78 10.09
N LEU A 21 -44.55 -11.02 9.29
CA LEU A 21 -44.05 -10.46 8.02
C LEU A 21 -43.04 -9.33 8.24
N ILE A 22 -43.20 -8.55 9.31
CA ILE A 22 -42.35 -7.39 9.60
C ILE A 22 -41.00 -7.83 10.20
N VAL A 23 -40.99 -8.89 11.01
CA VAL A 23 -39.75 -9.42 11.63
C VAL A 23 -38.87 -10.13 10.61
N CYS A 24 -39.47 -10.80 9.62
CA CYS A 24 -38.69 -11.47 8.56
C CYS A 24 -38.12 -10.46 7.53
N LEU A 25 -38.73 -9.29 7.37
CA LEU A 25 -38.26 -8.22 6.48
C LEU A 25 -37.12 -7.39 7.10
N LEU A 26 -37.08 -7.25 8.43
CA LEU A 26 -36.05 -6.49 9.14
C LEU A 26 -34.70 -7.23 9.28
N LEU A 27 -34.68 -8.56 9.13
CA LEU A 27 -33.45 -9.36 9.18
C LEU A 27 -32.65 -9.36 7.86
N PHE A 28 -33.17 -8.77 6.79
CA PHE A 28 -32.46 -8.65 5.50
C PHE A 28 -31.55 -7.40 5.38
N PHE A 29 -31.56 -6.48 6.35
CA PHE A 29 -30.83 -5.21 6.24
C PHE A 29 -29.41 -5.21 6.81
N PHE A 30 -28.93 -6.29 7.43
CA PHE A 30 -27.62 -6.30 8.11
C PHE A 30 -26.53 -7.19 7.47
N SER A 31 -26.72 -7.63 6.22
CA SER A 31 -25.67 -8.32 5.48
C SER A 31 -25.39 -7.63 4.16
N SER A 32 -24.58 -6.58 4.17
CA SER A 32 -23.51 -6.42 3.16
C SER A 32 -22.65 -5.19 3.47
N CYS A 33 -21.55 -5.39 4.21
CA CYS A 33 -20.31 -4.68 3.94
C CYS A 33 -19.18 -5.50 4.58
N ASN A 34 -18.71 -6.50 3.86
CA ASN A 34 -17.39 -7.08 4.15
C ASN A 34 -16.74 -7.48 2.83
N SER A 35 -16.33 -6.47 2.06
CA SER A 35 -15.39 -6.63 0.96
C SER A 35 -14.07 -5.98 1.38
N SER A 36 -13.37 -6.59 2.34
CA SER A 36 -11.91 -6.49 2.37
C SER A 36 -11.36 -7.52 1.39
N SER A 37 -11.69 -7.37 0.11
CA SER A 37 -10.95 -8.02 -0.96
C SER A 37 -9.67 -7.19 -1.13
N GLY A 38 -8.64 -7.53 -0.36
CA GLY A 38 -7.29 -7.33 -0.86
C GLY A 38 -7.23 -8.14 -2.14
N GLU A 39 -7.27 -7.46 -3.28
CA GLU A 39 -7.24 -8.11 -4.58
C GLU A 39 -5.96 -8.93 -4.63
N GLN A 40 -6.15 -10.24 -4.68
CA GLN A 40 -5.08 -11.18 -4.98
C GLN A 40 -4.70 -10.86 -6.44
N GLN A 41 -3.57 -10.16 -6.58
CA GLN A 41 -3.01 -9.74 -7.86
C GLN A 41 -2.51 -10.99 -8.60
N ASP A 42 -3.44 -11.78 -9.14
CA ASP A 42 -3.19 -13.16 -9.58
C ASP A 42 -2.59 -13.30 -10.99
N ASP A 43 -2.04 -12.25 -11.59
CA ASP A 43 -1.14 -12.40 -12.76
C ASP A 43 -0.36 -11.12 -13.01
N CYS A 44 0.62 -10.82 -12.14
CA CYS A 44 1.55 -9.76 -12.42
C CYS A 44 2.63 -10.23 -13.42
N PRO A 45 2.75 -9.65 -14.62
CA PRO A 45 3.76 -10.08 -15.60
C PRO A 45 5.17 -9.57 -15.27
N TYR A 46 5.29 -8.70 -14.27
CA TYR A 46 6.54 -8.07 -13.87
C TYR A 46 7.02 -8.63 -12.54
N ASP A 47 8.34 -8.75 -12.41
CA ASP A 47 8.98 -9.09 -11.15
C ASP A 47 8.66 -8.03 -10.07
N PRO A 48 8.61 -8.43 -8.79
CA PRO A 48 8.49 -7.48 -7.69
C PRO A 48 9.62 -6.43 -7.73
N PRO A 49 9.36 -5.18 -7.31
CA PRO A 49 10.39 -4.15 -7.25
C PRO A 49 11.62 -4.57 -6.44
N THR A 50 12.77 -4.04 -6.82
CA THR A 50 14.04 -4.21 -6.10
C THR A 50 14.58 -2.84 -5.70
N ALA A 51 15.40 -2.83 -4.63
CA ALA A 51 16.10 -1.65 -4.18
C ALA A 51 16.94 -1.04 -5.32
N VAL A 52 16.84 0.28 -5.50
CA VAL A 52 17.61 1.03 -6.51
C VAL A 52 19.01 1.35 -6.00
N PHE A 53 19.15 1.64 -4.71
CA PHE A 53 20.43 2.04 -4.13
C PHE A 53 21.19 0.83 -3.60
N PRO A 54 22.44 0.62 -4.02
CA PRO A 54 23.22 -0.54 -3.61
C PRO A 54 23.73 -0.41 -2.18
N GLU A 55 23.75 -1.53 -1.45
CA GLU A 55 24.36 -1.61 -0.12
C GLU A 55 25.86 -1.27 -0.18
N GLY A 56 26.36 -0.56 0.84
CA GLY A 56 27.78 -0.26 0.99
C GLY A 56 28.32 0.86 0.09
N ASN A 57 27.45 1.58 -0.65
CA ASN A 57 27.88 2.77 -1.38
C ASN A 57 28.25 3.91 -0.41
N PRO A 58 29.42 4.56 -0.56
CA PRO A 58 29.87 5.62 0.36
C PRO A 58 28.99 6.87 0.38
N GLN A 59 28.13 7.07 -0.63
CA GLN A 59 27.17 8.17 -0.70
C GLN A 59 25.84 7.85 0.00
N VAL A 60 25.65 6.61 0.45
CA VAL A 60 24.48 6.16 1.21
C VAL A 60 24.91 5.87 2.65
N ALA A 61 24.45 6.71 3.57
CA ALA A 61 24.77 6.58 5.00
C ALA A 61 23.89 5.53 5.69
N GLU A 62 22.58 5.53 5.38
CA GLU A 62 21.62 4.55 5.88
C GLU A 62 20.72 4.08 4.74
N HIS A 63 20.37 2.79 4.76
CA HIS A 63 19.57 2.16 3.72
C HIS A 63 18.63 1.12 4.32
N GLN A 64 17.38 1.14 3.88
CA GLN A 64 16.41 0.10 4.19
C GLN A 64 15.45 -0.09 3.02
N PHE A 65 15.31 -1.33 2.57
CA PHE A 65 14.30 -1.72 1.58
C PHE A 65 13.24 -2.62 2.21
N ARG A 66 11.97 -2.41 1.84
CA ARG A 66 10.81 -3.23 2.23
C ARG A 66 9.97 -3.53 1.00
N LEU A 67 9.47 -4.76 0.91
CA LEU A 67 8.59 -5.22 -0.15
C LEU A 67 7.27 -5.70 0.45
N ASP A 68 6.16 -5.19 -0.05
CA ASP A 68 4.79 -5.62 0.28
C ASP A 68 4.05 -5.95 -1.02
N GLY A 69 3.99 -7.24 -1.36
CA GLY A 69 3.47 -7.70 -2.65
C GLY A 69 4.25 -7.11 -3.81
N GLN A 70 3.57 -6.31 -4.65
CA GLN A 70 4.13 -5.63 -5.82
C GLN A 70 4.50 -4.15 -5.56
N VAL A 71 4.60 -3.76 -4.29
CA VAL A 71 4.99 -2.40 -3.87
C VAL A 71 6.29 -2.46 -3.08
N GLY A 72 7.32 -1.79 -3.57
CA GLY A 72 8.59 -1.57 -2.88
C GLY A 72 8.61 -0.20 -2.18
N SER A 73 9.19 -0.14 -0.99
CA SER A 73 9.51 1.10 -0.27
C SER A 73 10.98 1.07 0.13
N GLU A 74 11.72 2.07 -0.34
CA GLU A 74 13.14 2.23 -0.08
C GLU A 74 13.37 3.53 0.68
N GLN A 75 13.95 3.42 1.88
CA GLN A 75 14.35 4.55 2.71
C GLN A 75 15.87 4.69 2.64
N VAL A 76 16.33 5.90 2.31
CA VAL A 76 17.73 6.22 2.13
C VAL A 76 18.07 7.50 2.87
N VAL A 77 19.12 7.47 3.69
CA VAL A 77 19.78 8.67 4.18
C VAL A 77 21.09 8.81 3.42
N PHE A 78 21.22 9.87 2.63
CA PHE A 78 22.43 10.14 1.87
C PHE A 78 23.52 10.74 2.77
N ALA A 79 24.79 10.61 2.37
CA ALA A 79 25.92 11.16 3.12
C ALA A 79 25.89 12.70 3.21
N ASN A 80 25.14 13.37 2.34
CA ASN A 80 24.89 14.81 2.40
C ASN A 80 23.76 15.21 3.38
N GLY A 81 23.15 14.24 4.09
CA GLY A 81 22.11 14.46 5.08
C GLY A 81 20.69 14.59 4.50
N ILE A 82 20.51 14.46 3.18
CA ILE A 82 19.17 14.43 2.56
C ILE A 82 18.58 13.02 2.75
N GLU A 83 17.30 12.97 3.07
CA GLU A 83 16.55 11.72 3.18
C GLU A 83 15.66 11.54 1.94
N LEU A 84 15.52 10.29 1.50
CA LEU A 84 14.64 9.86 0.42
C LEU A 84 13.78 8.69 0.89
N GLU A 85 12.47 8.81 0.69
CA GLU A 85 11.56 7.66 0.57
C GLU A 85 11.22 7.46 -0.91
N LEU A 86 11.62 6.33 -1.48
CA LEU A 86 11.30 5.92 -2.84
C LEU A 86 10.23 4.81 -2.79
N ILE A 87 9.06 5.09 -3.35
CA ILE A 87 7.97 4.12 -3.49
C ILE A 87 7.93 3.63 -4.92
N GLN A 88 7.94 2.31 -5.11
CA GLN A 88 7.99 1.66 -6.42
C GLN A 88 6.80 0.72 -6.58
N SER A 89 6.10 0.80 -7.71
CA SER A 89 5.10 -0.18 -8.12
C SER A 89 5.24 -0.49 -9.61
N GLY A 90 4.96 -1.73 -10.00
CA GLY A 90 5.10 -2.15 -11.41
C GLY A 90 3.87 -2.84 -12.01
N CYS A 91 2.92 -3.28 -11.18
CA CYS A 91 1.95 -4.28 -11.64
C CYS A 91 0.76 -3.73 -12.44
N THR A 92 0.14 -2.68 -11.93
CA THR A 92 -0.96 -1.99 -12.64
C THR A 92 -0.39 -0.88 -13.50
N ASP A 93 0.45 -0.04 -12.90
CA ASP A 93 1.19 1.02 -13.55
C ASP A 93 2.62 1.05 -13.01
N VAL A 94 3.59 1.21 -13.91
CA VAL A 94 4.99 1.45 -13.53
C VAL A 94 5.08 2.87 -12.97
N ARG A 95 5.35 2.95 -11.67
CA ARG A 95 5.44 4.22 -10.94
C ARG A 95 6.61 4.18 -9.98
N GLN A 96 7.33 5.29 -9.95
CA GLN A 96 8.32 5.60 -8.92
C GLN A 96 8.00 6.98 -8.35
N GLU A 97 7.86 7.05 -7.04
CA GLU A 97 7.61 8.30 -6.33
C GLU A 97 8.78 8.60 -5.41
N PHE A 98 9.46 9.72 -5.68
CA PHE A 98 10.59 10.20 -4.90
C PHE A 98 10.10 11.26 -3.93
N ARG A 99 10.21 10.98 -2.63
CA ARG A 99 9.86 11.93 -1.57
C ARG A 99 11.12 12.33 -0.83
N PHE A 100 11.54 13.56 -1.04
CA PHE A 100 12.73 14.11 -0.39
C PHE A 100 12.38 14.85 0.89
N ARG A 101 13.23 14.70 1.88
CA ARG A 101 13.30 15.60 3.03
C ARG A 101 14.65 16.28 3.02
N PHE A 102 14.63 17.57 2.71
CA PHE A 102 15.81 18.42 2.79
C PHE A 102 16.03 18.90 4.24
N PRO A 103 17.28 19.00 4.70
CA PRO A 103 17.60 19.72 5.93
C PRO A 103 16.99 21.12 5.89
N LYS A 104 16.46 21.58 7.02
CA LYS A 104 15.85 22.91 7.09
C LYS A 104 16.92 23.98 6.78
N PRO A 105 16.72 24.82 5.76
CA PRO A 105 17.62 25.95 5.51
C PRO A 105 17.45 27.01 6.60
N ASP A 106 18.53 27.74 6.90
CA ASP A 106 18.52 28.83 7.90
C ASP A 106 17.67 30.03 7.45
N THR A 107 17.40 30.13 6.15
CA THR A 107 16.58 31.15 5.52
C THR A 107 15.53 30.52 4.62
N ASP A 108 14.39 31.19 4.44
CA ASP A 108 13.38 30.77 3.47
C ASP A 108 13.96 30.84 2.06
N LEU A 109 13.91 29.73 1.34
CA LEU A 109 14.43 29.62 -0.02
C LEU A 109 13.40 30.06 -1.05
N GLY A 110 13.87 30.80 -2.04
CA GLY A 110 13.10 31.15 -3.23
C GLY A 110 12.93 29.97 -4.20
N PRO A 111 12.04 30.09 -5.20
CA PRO A 111 11.78 29.02 -6.17
C PRO A 111 13.02 28.57 -6.96
N GLU A 112 13.91 29.50 -7.32
CA GLU A 112 15.14 29.18 -8.07
C GLU A 112 16.13 28.37 -7.22
N GLU A 113 16.27 28.72 -5.94
CA GLU A 113 17.14 27.99 -5.01
C GLU A 113 16.60 26.56 -4.75
N TRP A 114 15.28 26.39 -4.66
CA TRP A 114 14.66 25.06 -4.59
C TRP A 114 14.91 24.24 -5.85
N LEU A 115 14.87 24.87 -7.03
CA LEU A 115 15.20 24.21 -8.29
C LEU A 115 16.66 23.76 -8.30
N ASP A 116 17.58 24.63 -7.91
CA ASP A 116 19.01 24.32 -7.84
C ASP A 116 19.31 23.18 -6.87
N LEU A 117 18.71 23.18 -5.67
CA LEU A 117 18.82 22.09 -4.71
C LEU A 117 18.30 20.76 -5.26
N THR A 118 17.17 20.81 -5.96
CA THR A 118 16.57 19.63 -6.58
C THR A 118 17.47 19.06 -7.66
N VAL A 119 17.97 19.90 -8.57
CA VAL A 119 18.90 19.49 -9.63
C VAL A 119 20.19 18.93 -9.05
N ALA A 120 20.77 19.58 -8.04
CA ALA A 120 21.95 19.10 -7.35
C ALA A 120 21.72 17.72 -6.72
N GLN A 121 20.56 17.50 -6.09
CA GLN A 121 20.23 16.21 -5.50
C GLN A 121 20.03 15.11 -6.54
N PHE A 122 19.36 15.38 -7.66
CA PHE A 122 19.25 14.39 -8.75
C PHE A 122 20.60 14.05 -9.37
N ASN A 123 21.47 15.04 -9.57
CA ASN A 123 22.84 14.81 -10.05
C ASN A 123 23.65 13.98 -9.05
N TYR A 124 23.50 14.25 -7.74
CA TYR A 124 24.14 13.47 -6.69
C TYR A 124 23.72 12.01 -6.75
N MET A 125 22.42 11.72 -6.84
CA MET A 125 21.92 10.34 -6.95
C MET A 125 22.38 9.65 -8.25
N GLY A 126 22.47 10.39 -9.36
CA GLY A 126 22.95 9.83 -10.63
C GLY A 126 24.44 9.47 -10.65
N SER A 127 25.19 9.81 -9.60
CA SER A 127 26.61 9.46 -9.46
C SER A 127 26.87 8.22 -8.59
N ILE A 128 25.82 7.69 -7.95
CA ILE A 128 25.84 6.48 -7.10
C ILE A 128 25.96 5.24 -7.97
#